data_AF-A0A921LD73-F1
#
_entry.id   AF-A0A921LD73-F1
#
_cell.length_a   1.000
_cell.length_b   1.000
_cell.length_c   1.000
_cell.angle_alpha   90.00
_cell.angle_beta   90.00
_cell.angle_gamma   90.00
#
_symmetry.space_group_name_H-M   'P 1'
#
loop_
_entity.id
_entity.type
_entity.pdbx_description
1 polymer ?
#
loop_
_entity_poly.entity_id
_entity_poly.type
_entity_poly.pdbx_seq_one_letter_code
_entity_poly.pdbx_strand_id
1 'polypeptide(L)' 'MRADVHMHTSFSHDSEAEPREMIEGAIAKGLEVICFTDHYDKD' A
#
# COMPACT_ATOMS: atom_id res chain seq x y z
N MET A 1 11.24 8.97 -11.21
CA MET A 1 10.53 7.79 -10.70
C MET A 1 10.77 7.61 -9.22
N ARG A 2 9.90 8.20 -8.42
CA ARG A 2 9.78 7.94 -6.98
C ARG A 2 8.69 6.89 -6.77
N ALA A 3 9.00 5.78 -6.10
CA ALA A 3 8.07 4.66 -5.97
C ALA A 3 8.10 4.05 -4.56
N ASP A 4 6.98 3.44 -4.19
CA ASP A 4 6.86 2.56 -3.02
C ASP A 4 6.30 1.21 -3.48
N VAL A 5 7.04 0.13 -3.23
CA VAL A 5 6.76 -1.19 -3.80
C VAL A 5 6.53 -2.25 -2.73
N HIS A 6 6.33 -1.84 -1.47
CA HIS A 6 6.00 -2.76 -0.39
C HIS A 6 5.11 -2.05 0.63
N MET A 7 3.81 -2.28 0.56
CA MET A 7 2.82 -1.71 1.48
C MET A 7 1.62 -2.63 1.68
N HIS A 8 0.93 -2.46 2.80
CA HIS A 8 -0.15 -3.31 3.29
C HIS A 8 -1.41 -2.47 3.51
N THR A 9 -2.52 -2.93 2.97
CA THR A 9 -3.85 -2.33 3.09
C THR A 9 -4.71 -3.11 4.07
N SER A 10 -5.97 -2.73 4.24
CA SER A 10 -6.97 -3.48 5.03
C SER A 10 -7.25 -4.91 4.53
N PHE A 11 -6.65 -5.35 3.42
CA PHE A 11 -6.62 -6.76 3.02
C PHE A 11 -5.55 -7.59 3.75
N SER A 12 -4.53 -6.94 4.32
CA SER A 12 -3.58 -7.58 5.24
C SER A 12 -4.14 -7.65 6.65
N HIS A 13 -3.82 -8.72 7.38
CA HIS A 13 -4.27 -8.93 8.75
C HIS A 13 -3.65 -7.96 9.79
N ASP A 14 -2.61 -7.22 9.40
CA ASP A 14 -1.84 -6.31 10.26
C ASP A 14 -2.01 -4.83 9.89
N SER A 15 -2.97 -4.50 9.02
CA SER A 15 -3.22 -3.12 8.58
C SER A 15 -4.73 -2.82 8.55
N GLU A 16 -5.08 -1.59 8.91
CA GLU A 16 -6.46 -1.07 8.86
C GLU A 16 -6.60 0.02 7.78
N ALA A 17 -5.53 0.31 7.02
CA ALA A 17 -5.52 1.40 6.04
C ALA A 17 -6.22 0.98 4.76
N GLU A 18 -7.26 1.71 4.36
CA GLU A 18 -7.98 1.41 3.13
C GLU A 18 -7.08 1.68 1.90
N PRO A 19 -7.17 0.88 0.81
CA PRO A 19 -6.35 1.08 -0.38
C PRO A 19 -6.41 2.52 -0.94
N ARG A 20 -7.58 3.16 -0.81
CA ARG A 20 -7.78 4.56 -1.23
C ARG A 20 -6.94 5.54 -0.43
N GLU A 21 -6.85 5.37 0.89
CA GLU A 21 -6.06 6.23 1.77
C GLU A 21 -4.56 6.13 1.42
N MET A 22 -4.10 4.93 1.09
CA MET A 22 -2.73 4.69 0.61
C MET A 22 -2.44 5.42 -0.71
N ILE A 23 -3.38 5.35 -1.68
CA ILE A 23 -3.25 6.07 -2.96
C ILE A 23 -3.19 7.59 -2.74
N GLU A 24 -4.10 8.14 -1.93
CA GLU A 24 -4.15 9.57 -1.64
C GLU A 24 -2.87 10.05 -0.93
N GLY A 25 -2.36 9.25 0.03
CA GLY A 25 -1.09 9.49 0.70
C GLY A 25 0.12 9.42 -0.24
N ALA A 26 0.11 8.49 -1.20
CA ALA A 26 1.16 8.35 -2.22
C ALA A 26 1.20 9.57 -3.15
N ILE A 27 0.04 10.03 -3.61
CA ILE A 27 -0.10 11.25 -4.42
C ILE A 27 0.45 12.47 -3.66
N ALA A 28 0.03 12.65 -2.40
CA ALA A 28 0.48 13.77 -1.57
C ALA A 28 2.01 13.78 -1.34
N LYS A 29 2.64 12.61 -1.32
CA LYS A 29 4.10 12.44 -1.19
C LYS A 29 4.85 12.54 -2.51
N GLY A 30 4.16 12.70 -3.64
CA GLY A 30 4.74 12.76 -4.98
C GLY A 30 5.34 11.44 -5.44
N LEU A 31 4.74 10.30 -5.04
CA LEU A 31 5.07 9.01 -5.62
C LEU A 31 4.45 8.89 -7.02
N GLU A 32 5.24 8.42 -7.98
CA GLU A 32 4.80 8.19 -9.36
C GLU A 32 4.23 6.77 -9.54
N VAL A 33 4.66 5.81 -8.71
CA VAL A 33 4.29 4.39 -8.78
C VAL A 33 4.10 3.85 -7.37
N ILE A 34 3.06 3.05 -7.17
CA ILE A 34 2.88 2.21 -5.98
C ILE A 34 2.60 0.76 -6.35
N CYS A 35 2.98 -0.19 -5.48
CA CYS A 35 2.60 -1.60 -5.59
C CYS A 35 2.08 -2.09 -4.23
N PHE A 36 0.84 -2.55 -4.20
CA PHE A 36 0.28 -3.23 -3.02
C PHE A 36 0.84 -4.64 -2.92
N THR A 37 1.23 -5.02 -1.71
CA THR A 37 1.84 -6.32 -1.40
C THR A 37 1.24 -6.87 -0.12
N ASP A 38 -0.09 -6.96 -0.08
CA ASP A 38 -0.83 -7.48 1.07
C ASP A 38 -0.37 -8.90 1.42
N HIS A 39 -0.47 -9.25 2.71
CA HIS A 39 -0.09 -10.55 3.23
C HIS A 39 -0.91 -11.66 2.62
N TYR A 40 -0.23 -12.75 2.32
CA TYR A 40 -0.86 -14.02 1.95
C TYR A 40 -0.01 -15.16 2.50
N ASP A 41 -0.20 -15.42 3.78
CA ASP A 41 0.47 -16.49 4.51
C ASP A 41 -0.40 -17.75 4.45
N LYS A 42 0.12 -18.81 3.82
CA LYS A 42 -0.57 -20.09 3.63
C LYS A 42 -0.27 -21.11 4.74
N ASP A 43 0.25 -20.65 5.86
CA ASP A 43 0.74 -21.50 6.96
C ASP A 43 -0.38 -22.01 7.88
#